data_AF-A0A537M4L4-F1
#
_entry.id   AF-A0A537M4L4-F1
#
_cell.length_a   1.000
_cell.length_b   1.000
_cell.length_c   1.000
_cell.angle_alpha   90.00
_cell.angle_beta   90.00
_cell.angle_gamma   90.00
#
_symmetry.space_group_name_H-M   'P 1'
#
loop_
_entity.id
_entity.type
_entity.pdbx_description
1 polymer ?
#
loop_
_entity_poly.entity_id
_entity_poly.type
_entity_poly.pdbx_seq_one_letter_code
_entity_poly.pdbx_strand_id
1 'polypeptide(L)'
;RYTRLFGAEDEIEGGEVALKFPKPQVGSVATYRAAFMREAWVGARVTSPWLGHVIELPPGRQTCLYTVMPLYQGELLETRLARRPALGLEEGRNIAIKLSRAAAALHRAGIIHRDIKPDNVILEREGSLKLIDLGVVRISGMEDFPPEDIPGTTAYMAPEMFDGEAGNEATDIYALGVTMFRAFTGEFPYGNADATGLPRRDRPTPLSSLRPDLPAWLQAALGRAVATDAAERYRDMAEFAVEMEAGPASAPPAMQRPRTLYERNPTRFWQGVAALLALALLVTLLRR
;
A
#
# COMPACT_ATOMS: atom_id res chain seq x y z
N ARG A 1 15.84 0.81 -12.04
CA ARG A 1 16.10 -0.50 -11.35
C ARG A 1 17.60 -0.79 -11.35
N TYR A 2 18.19 -0.91 -10.16
CA TYR A 2 19.63 -0.93 -9.86
C TYR A 2 20.28 -2.33 -9.85
N THR A 3 19.48 -3.37 -10.10
CA THR A 3 19.87 -4.78 -10.04
C THR A 3 19.52 -5.51 -11.34
N ARG A 4 20.07 -6.71 -11.51
CA ARG A 4 19.70 -7.70 -12.53
C ARG A 4 19.27 -8.99 -11.83
N LEU A 5 18.20 -9.62 -12.32
CA LEU A 5 17.69 -10.89 -11.83
C LEU A 5 17.88 -11.96 -12.90
N PHE A 6 18.34 -13.14 -12.51
CA PHE A 6 18.51 -14.31 -13.37
C PHE A 6 17.90 -15.53 -12.69
N GLY A 7 17.18 -16.36 -13.44
CA GLY A 7 16.85 -17.72 -13.00
C GLY A 7 18.07 -18.63 -13.15
N ALA A 8 18.28 -19.53 -12.21
CA ALA A 8 19.35 -20.52 -12.23
C ALA A 8 18.87 -21.83 -11.57
N GLU A 9 19.62 -22.90 -11.79
CA GLU A 9 19.45 -24.18 -11.11
C GLU A 9 20.60 -24.38 -10.12
N ASP A 10 20.31 -24.78 -8.89
CA ASP A 10 21.35 -25.14 -7.91
C ASP A 10 21.86 -26.56 -8.23
N GLU A 11 23.06 -26.65 -8.81
CA GLU A 11 23.68 -27.94 -9.19
C GLU A 11 24.06 -28.84 -8.00
N ILE A 12 24.13 -28.28 -6.78
CA ILE A 12 24.56 -29.01 -5.58
C ILE A 12 23.35 -29.47 -4.76
N GLU A 13 22.45 -28.53 -4.42
CA GLU A 13 21.28 -28.81 -3.58
C GLU A 13 20.04 -29.19 -4.41
N GLY A 14 20.08 -28.94 -5.73
CA GLY A 14 18.95 -29.12 -6.62
C GLY A 14 17.92 -27.99 -6.52
N GLY A 15 17.19 -27.77 -7.61
CA GLY A 15 16.03 -26.86 -7.64
C GLY A 15 16.30 -25.49 -8.28
N GLU A 16 15.21 -24.80 -8.59
CA GLU A 16 15.25 -23.50 -9.25
C GLU A 16 15.40 -22.35 -8.25
N VAL A 17 16.35 -21.47 -8.51
CA VAL A 17 16.65 -20.28 -7.71
C VAL A 17 16.67 -19.03 -8.58
N ALA A 18 16.50 -17.87 -7.94
CA ALA A 18 16.74 -16.57 -8.56
C ALA A 18 17.99 -15.93 -7.95
N LEU A 19 18.84 -15.40 -8.82
CA LEU A 19 20.07 -14.70 -8.46
C LEU A 19 19.89 -13.21 -8.72
N LYS A 20 19.98 -12.39 -7.68
CA LYS A 20 19.94 -10.91 -7.76
C LYS A 20 21.36 -10.37 -7.72
N PHE A 21 21.79 -9.68 -8.78
CA PHE A 21 23.09 -9.03 -8.86
C PHE A 21 22.95 -7.50 -8.85
N PRO A 22 23.85 -6.76 -8.18
CA PRO A 22 23.95 -5.31 -8.36
C PRO A 22 24.45 -5.00 -9.78
N LYS A 23 23.95 -3.93 -10.41
CA LYS A 23 24.50 -3.48 -11.71
C LYS A 23 25.95 -2.98 -11.54
N PRO A 24 26.88 -3.26 -12.47
CA PRO A 24 28.30 -2.93 -12.31
C PRO A 24 28.60 -1.45 -12.05
N GLN A 25 27.86 -0.54 -12.70
CA GLN A 25 28.00 0.92 -12.55
C GLN A 25 27.47 1.43 -11.20
N VAL A 26 26.71 0.61 -10.49
CA VAL A 26 26.00 0.93 -9.24
C VAL A 26 26.68 0.28 -8.04
N GLY A 27 27.30 -0.90 -8.23
CA GLY A 27 28.06 -1.61 -7.19
C GLY A 27 29.33 -0.88 -6.72
N SER A 28 29.82 0.10 -7.48
CA SER A 28 30.92 0.99 -7.10
C SER A 28 30.49 2.14 -6.17
N VAL A 29 29.19 2.40 -6.06
CA VAL A 29 28.64 3.47 -5.22
C VAL A 29 28.24 2.87 -3.87
N ALA A 30 28.89 3.33 -2.80
CA ALA A 30 28.79 2.76 -1.45
C ALA A 30 27.34 2.61 -0.96
N THR A 31 26.47 3.58 -1.26
CA THR A 31 25.06 3.60 -0.87
C THR A 31 24.27 2.40 -1.41
N TYR A 32 24.44 2.07 -2.69
CA TYR A 32 23.70 0.96 -3.30
C TYR A 32 24.23 -0.40 -2.87
N ARG A 33 25.54 -0.51 -2.61
CA ARG A 33 26.12 -1.71 -2.02
C ARG A 33 25.58 -1.92 -0.60
N ALA A 34 25.46 -0.87 0.21
CA ALA A 34 24.88 -0.94 1.54
C ALA A 34 23.39 -1.35 1.48
N ALA A 35 22.60 -0.76 0.58
CA ALA A 35 21.20 -1.14 0.34
C ALA A 35 21.06 -2.63 -0.03
N PHE A 36 21.92 -3.12 -0.93
CA PHE A 36 21.93 -4.52 -1.35
C PHE A 36 22.31 -5.48 -0.21
N MET A 37 23.34 -5.16 0.57
CA MET A 37 23.73 -5.96 1.73
C MET A 37 22.64 -5.96 2.82
N ARG A 38 21.96 -4.82 3.00
CA ARG A 38 20.84 -4.70 3.94
C ARG A 38 19.68 -5.61 3.54
N GLU A 39 19.30 -5.61 2.27
CA GLU A 39 18.27 -6.52 1.74
C GLU A 39 18.62 -7.98 2.02
N ALA A 40 19.86 -8.39 1.71
CA ALA A 40 20.32 -9.75 1.96
C ALA A 40 20.27 -10.11 3.46
N TRP A 41 20.71 -9.18 4.33
CA TRP A 41 20.69 -9.36 5.77
C TRP A 41 19.28 -9.51 6.33
N VAL A 42 18.33 -8.65 5.91
CA VAL A 42 16.94 -8.73 6.37
C VAL A 42 16.28 -10.02 5.89
N GLY A 43 16.45 -10.37 4.62
CA GLY A 43 15.85 -11.56 4.03
C GLY A 43 16.38 -12.88 4.62
N ALA A 44 17.57 -12.87 5.24
CA ALA A 44 18.11 -14.00 5.99
C ALA A 44 17.63 -14.05 7.45
N ARG A 45 17.26 -12.91 8.04
CA ARG A 45 16.98 -12.79 9.49
C ARG A 45 15.49 -12.81 9.84
N VAL A 46 14.63 -12.32 8.96
CA VAL A 46 13.18 -12.23 9.21
C VAL A 46 12.45 -13.34 8.46
N THR A 47 11.88 -14.28 9.21
CA THR A 47 11.10 -15.39 8.65
C THR A 47 9.61 -15.11 8.73
N SER A 48 8.93 -15.16 7.59
CA SER A 48 7.47 -15.12 7.48
C SER A 48 7.04 -15.89 6.23
N PRO A 49 5.91 -16.62 6.26
CA PRO A 49 5.39 -17.29 5.07
C PRO A 49 5.07 -16.31 3.93
N TRP A 50 4.86 -15.03 4.23
CA TRP A 50 4.47 -14.00 3.25
C TRP A 50 5.61 -13.04 2.87
N LEU A 51 6.82 -13.27 3.35
CA LEU A 51 8.02 -12.53 2.96
C LEU A 51 8.87 -13.36 2.01
N GLY A 52 9.50 -12.70 1.05
CA GLY A 52 10.60 -13.28 0.30
C GLY A 52 11.77 -13.53 1.24
N HIS A 53 12.29 -14.76 1.25
CA HIS A 53 13.50 -15.10 2.01
C HIS A 53 14.72 -15.21 1.10
N VAL A 54 15.89 -15.06 1.71
CA VAL A 54 17.20 -15.25 1.09
C VAL A 54 17.72 -16.62 1.49
N ILE A 55 18.30 -17.34 0.53
CA ILE A 55 18.96 -18.62 0.76
C ILE A 55 20.40 -18.30 1.17
N GLU A 56 20.77 -18.68 2.39
CA GLU A 56 22.13 -18.55 2.89
C GLU A 56 23.00 -19.66 2.27
N LEU A 57 24.05 -19.25 1.56
CA LEU A 57 24.97 -20.18 0.91
C LEU A 57 26.14 -20.54 1.85
N PRO A 58 26.59 -21.81 1.85
CA PRO A 58 27.84 -22.18 2.50
C PRO A 58 29.04 -21.31 2.09
N PRO A 59 29.99 -21.04 3.02
CA PRO A 59 31.20 -20.27 2.72
C PRO A 59 31.94 -20.81 1.49
N GLY A 60 32.37 -19.90 0.60
CA GLY A 60 33.10 -20.26 -0.62
C GLY A 60 32.24 -20.61 -1.84
N ARG A 61 30.91 -20.77 -1.71
CA ARG A 61 30.01 -20.92 -2.88
C ARG A 61 29.83 -19.63 -3.68
N GLN A 62 29.88 -18.47 -3.01
CA GLN A 62 29.74 -17.16 -3.66
C GLN A 62 31.09 -16.66 -4.20
N THR A 63 31.18 -16.47 -5.51
CA THR A 63 32.39 -15.96 -6.21
C THR A 63 32.39 -14.43 -6.39
N CYS A 64 31.23 -13.79 -6.24
CA CYS A 64 31.05 -12.35 -6.30
C CYS A 64 29.81 -11.94 -5.49
N LEU A 65 29.50 -10.63 -5.45
CA LEU A 65 28.35 -10.13 -4.69
C LEU A 65 27.03 -10.42 -5.43
N TYR A 66 26.25 -11.35 -4.88
CA TYR A 66 24.88 -11.63 -5.30
C TYR A 66 24.06 -12.20 -4.15
N THR A 67 22.74 -12.14 -4.28
CA THR A 67 21.78 -12.71 -3.33
C THR A 67 21.04 -13.84 -4.01
N VAL A 68 20.93 -14.98 -3.33
CA VAL A 68 20.15 -16.13 -3.78
C VAL A 68 18.79 -16.11 -3.09
N MET A 69 17.74 -16.31 -3.84
CA MET A 69 16.38 -16.44 -3.32
C MET A 69 15.66 -17.57 -4.06
N PRO A 70 14.60 -18.15 -3.50
CA PRO A 70 13.77 -19.08 -4.24
C PRO A 70 13.22 -18.43 -5.50
N LEU A 71 13.11 -19.21 -6.57
CA LEU A 71 12.38 -18.79 -7.76
C LEU A 71 10.87 -18.92 -7.49
N TYR A 72 10.23 -17.84 -7.04
CA TYR A 72 8.79 -17.85 -6.78
C TYR A 72 7.99 -18.00 -8.08
N GLN A 73 7.15 -19.04 -8.11
CA GLN A 73 6.30 -19.36 -9.24
C GLN A 73 4.98 -18.59 -9.14
N GLY A 74 4.84 -17.53 -9.93
CA GLY A 74 3.70 -16.63 -9.84
C GLY A 74 3.80 -15.43 -10.77
N GLU A 75 3.05 -14.38 -10.46
CA GLU A 75 3.10 -13.10 -11.17
C GLU A 75 3.15 -11.93 -10.19
N LEU A 76 3.58 -10.76 -10.66
CA LEU A 76 3.52 -9.55 -9.83
C LEU A 76 2.06 -9.09 -9.67
N LEU A 77 1.73 -8.53 -8.50
CA LEU A 77 0.44 -7.88 -8.28
C LEU A 77 0.23 -6.79 -9.33
N GLU A 78 1.27 -6.03 -9.73
CA GLU A 78 1.18 -5.05 -10.82
C GLU A 78 0.65 -5.66 -12.13
N THR A 79 1.17 -6.84 -12.51
CA THR A 79 0.72 -7.57 -13.70
C THR A 79 -0.74 -8.01 -13.58
N ARG A 80 -1.16 -8.42 -12.37
CA ARG A 80 -2.56 -8.74 -12.08
C ARG A 80 -3.48 -7.52 -12.15
N LEU A 81 -3.01 -6.35 -11.72
CA LEU A 81 -3.77 -5.09 -11.73
C LEU A 81 -3.94 -4.52 -13.14
N ALA A 82 -3.00 -4.79 -14.05
CA ALA A 82 -3.13 -4.41 -15.46
C ALA A 82 -4.28 -5.16 -16.18
N ARG A 83 -4.77 -6.27 -15.63
CA ARG A 83 -5.88 -7.05 -16.21
C ARG A 83 -7.22 -6.66 -15.59
N ARG A 84 -8.26 -6.63 -16.43
CA ARG A 84 -9.65 -6.45 -16.01
C ARG A 84 -10.36 -7.81 -15.86
N PRO A 85 -11.32 -7.95 -14.94
CA PRO A 85 -11.74 -6.95 -13.95
C PRO A 85 -10.70 -6.73 -12.84
N ALA A 86 -10.83 -5.59 -12.14
CA ALA A 86 -10.09 -5.32 -10.91
C ALA A 86 -10.40 -6.38 -9.84
N LEU A 87 -9.64 -6.39 -8.74
CA LEU A 87 -9.79 -7.45 -7.74
C LEU A 87 -11.22 -7.51 -7.17
N GLY A 88 -11.71 -8.74 -7.01
CA GLY A 88 -12.93 -9.02 -6.25
C GLY A 88 -12.70 -8.84 -4.74
N LEU A 89 -13.78 -8.75 -3.97
CA LEU A 89 -13.73 -8.52 -2.52
C LEU A 89 -12.85 -9.56 -1.81
N GLU A 90 -13.15 -10.85 -1.98
CA GLU A 90 -12.42 -11.92 -1.27
C GLU A 90 -10.96 -12.04 -1.72
N GLU A 91 -10.68 -11.90 -3.01
CA GLU A 91 -9.31 -11.93 -3.55
C GLU A 91 -8.47 -10.79 -2.95
N GLY A 92 -8.97 -9.56 -3.03
CA GLY A 92 -8.27 -8.39 -2.49
C GLY A 92 -8.17 -8.42 -0.96
N ARG A 93 -9.21 -8.90 -0.26
CA ARG A 93 -9.19 -9.07 1.21
C ARG A 93 -8.10 -10.06 1.63
N ASN A 94 -8.00 -11.20 0.96
CA ASN A 94 -6.97 -12.19 1.26
C ASN A 94 -5.55 -11.65 1.02
N ILE A 95 -5.36 -10.87 -0.05
CA ILE A 95 -4.08 -10.21 -0.33
C ILE A 95 -3.76 -9.20 0.77
N ALA A 96 -4.71 -8.33 1.14
CA ALA A 96 -4.52 -7.32 2.20
C ALA A 96 -4.08 -7.97 3.51
N ILE A 97 -4.80 -9.01 3.97
CA ILE A 97 -4.49 -9.71 5.22
C ILE A 97 -3.07 -10.29 5.21
N LYS A 98 -2.69 -10.99 4.14
CA LYS A 98 -1.36 -11.61 4.03
C LYS A 98 -0.25 -10.56 3.95
N LEU A 99 -0.48 -9.48 3.20
CA LEU A 99 0.46 -8.38 3.06
C LEU A 99 0.67 -7.65 4.40
N SER A 100 -0.40 -7.40 5.14
CA SER A 100 -0.33 -6.80 6.49
C SER A 100 0.40 -7.71 7.46
N ARG A 101 0.18 -9.02 7.42
CA ARG A 101 0.93 -9.99 8.23
C ARG A 101 2.42 -10.03 7.85
N ALA A 102 2.76 -9.86 6.57
CA ALA A 102 4.14 -9.75 6.10
C ALA A 102 4.81 -8.50 6.68
N ALA A 103 4.18 -7.33 6.54
CA ALA A 103 4.69 -6.07 7.07
C ALA A 103 4.79 -6.09 8.61
N ALA A 104 3.79 -6.65 9.30
CA ALA A 104 3.83 -6.82 10.76
C ALA A 104 5.03 -7.67 11.22
N ALA A 105 5.47 -8.65 10.42
CA ALA A 105 6.65 -9.45 10.74
C ALA A 105 7.94 -8.63 10.64
N LEU A 106 8.04 -7.71 9.67
CA LEU A 106 9.15 -6.75 9.58
C LEU A 106 9.12 -5.77 10.76
N HIS A 107 7.95 -5.20 11.07
CA HIS A 107 7.77 -4.23 12.15
C HIS A 107 8.18 -4.80 13.51
N ARG A 108 7.80 -6.05 13.81
CA ARG A 108 8.25 -6.75 15.03
C ARG A 108 9.77 -6.94 15.12
N ALA A 109 10.47 -6.97 13.98
CA ALA A 109 11.93 -7.02 13.93
C ALA A 109 12.57 -5.61 13.96
N GLY A 110 11.79 -4.55 14.13
CA GLY A 110 12.27 -3.16 14.09
C GLY A 110 12.61 -2.69 12.67
N ILE A 111 11.97 -3.27 11.65
CA ILE A 111 12.26 -3.02 10.24
C ILE A 111 11.03 -2.44 9.55
N ILE A 112 11.19 -1.28 8.92
CA ILE A 112 10.14 -0.58 8.15
C ILE A 112 10.41 -0.80 6.67
N HIS A 113 9.41 -1.22 5.90
CA HIS A 113 9.58 -1.60 4.49
C HIS A 113 9.82 -0.38 3.59
N ARG A 114 9.05 0.70 3.77
CA ARG A 114 9.09 1.98 3.04
C ARG A 114 8.72 1.99 1.55
N ASP A 115 8.44 0.83 0.95
CA ASP A 115 8.12 0.74 -0.49
C ASP A 115 7.13 -0.41 -0.78
N ILE A 116 6.08 -0.49 0.04
CA ILE A 116 4.97 -1.42 -0.22
C ILE A 116 4.19 -0.93 -1.44
N LYS A 117 4.24 -1.68 -2.53
CA LYS A 117 3.55 -1.41 -3.79
C LYS A 117 3.36 -2.70 -4.61
N PRO A 118 2.48 -2.70 -5.63
CA PRO A 118 2.22 -3.89 -6.44
C PRO A 118 3.44 -4.51 -7.14
N ASP A 119 4.45 -3.71 -7.52
CA ASP A 119 5.71 -4.22 -8.09
C ASP A 119 6.50 -5.13 -7.13
N ASN A 120 6.28 -4.96 -5.82
CA ASN A 120 7.02 -5.65 -4.77
C ASN A 120 6.21 -6.78 -4.15
N VAL A 121 5.07 -7.16 -4.75
CA VAL A 121 4.23 -8.27 -4.29
C VAL A 121 4.14 -9.32 -5.39
N ILE A 122 4.63 -10.52 -5.13
CA ILE A 122 4.43 -11.69 -5.99
C ILE A 122 3.18 -12.42 -5.50
N LEU A 123 2.22 -12.64 -6.38
CA LEU A 123 1.09 -13.54 -6.19
C LEU A 123 1.50 -14.92 -6.65
N GLU A 124 1.55 -15.86 -5.72
CA GLU A 124 1.88 -17.26 -6.00
C GLU A 124 0.61 -18.06 -6.32
N ARG A 125 0.82 -19.32 -6.72
CA ARG A 125 -0.26 -20.30 -6.87
C ARG A 125 -0.97 -20.50 -5.52
N GLU A 126 -2.21 -21.02 -5.59
CA GLU A 126 -3.03 -21.34 -4.40
C GLU A 126 -3.34 -20.13 -3.50
N GLY A 127 -3.20 -18.92 -4.03
CA GLY A 127 -3.52 -17.67 -3.36
C GLY A 127 -2.47 -17.23 -2.33
N SER A 128 -1.29 -17.85 -2.27
CA SER A 128 -0.15 -17.37 -1.48
C SER A 128 0.41 -16.06 -2.07
N LEU A 129 1.21 -15.33 -1.28
CA LEU A 129 1.95 -14.18 -1.78
C LEU A 129 3.31 -14.04 -1.11
N LYS A 130 4.22 -13.31 -1.75
CA LYS A 130 5.51 -12.89 -1.21
C LYS A 130 5.69 -11.39 -1.39
N LEU A 131 5.85 -10.68 -0.28
CA LEU A 131 6.37 -9.32 -0.29
C LEU A 131 7.90 -9.40 -0.43
N ILE A 132 8.43 -8.71 -1.44
CA ILE A 132 9.83 -8.75 -1.86
C ILE A 132 10.44 -7.34 -1.93
N ASP A 133 11.72 -7.28 -2.29
CA ASP A 133 12.50 -6.05 -2.49
C ASP A 133 12.67 -5.20 -1.22
N LEU A 134 13.51 -5.71 -0.32
CA LEU A 134 13.86 -5.07 0.95
C LEU A 134 15.07 -4.11 0.82
N GLY A 135 15.35 -3.61 -0.38
CA GLY A 135 16.51 -2.75 -0.66
C GLY A 135 16.46 -1.38 0.00
N VAL A 136 15.27 -0.91 0.36
CA VAL A 136 15.02 0.45 0.85
C VAL A 136 14.50 0.48 2.29
N VAL A 137 14.59 -0.67 2.97
CA VAL A 137 14.13 -0.81 4.35
C VAL A 137 14.93 0.04 5.32
N ARG A 138 14.25 0.52 6.35
CA ARG A 138 14.85 1.18 7.51
C ARG A 138 14.90 0.20 8.67
N ILE A 139 16.05 0.13 9.34
CA ILE A 139 16.24 -0.69 10.56
C ILE A 139 16.40 0.26 11.74
N SER A 140 15.56 0.13 12.76
CA SER A 140 15.65 0.96 13.96
C SER A 140 17.02 0.81 14.62
N GLY A 141 17.70 1.94 14.87
CA GLY A 141 19.03 1.99 15.48
C GLY A 141 20.21 1.84 14.52
N MET A 142 19.97 1.70 13.21
CA MET A 142 21.01 1.66 12.16
C MET A 142 20.70 2.73 11.10
N GLU A 143 21.00 3.99 11.43
CA GLU A 143 20.58 5.18 10.69
C GLU A 143 21.64 5.62 9.66
N ASP A 144 21.78 4.85 8.58
CA ASP A 144 22.80 5.09 7.54
C ASP A 144 22.25 5.63 6.21
N PHE A 145 20.98 6.03 6.13
CA PHE A 145 20.49 6.70 4.91
C PHE A 145 20.64 8.21 5.05
N PRO A 146 21.39 8.88 4.14
CA PRO A 146 21.25 10.31 4.01
C PRO A 146 19.79 10.63 3.62
N PRO A 147 19.16 11.65 4.25
CA PRO A 147 17.76 12.01 4.01
C PRO A 147 17.45 12.44 2.56
N GLU A 148 18.47 12.63 1.72
CA GLU A 148 18.35 13.16 0.35
C GLU A 148 17.94 12.10 -0.70
N ASP A 149 18.10 10.81 -0.41
CA ASP A 149 17.52 9.74 -1.20
C ASP A 149 16.26 9.28 -0.46
N ILE A 150 15.08 9.82 -0.81
CA ILE A 150 13.79 9.24 -0.41
C ILE A 150 13.44 8.20 -1.48
N PRO A 151 13.88 6.92 -1.36
CA PRO A 151 13.48 5.90 -2.29
C PRO A 151 12.00 5.58 -2.10
N GLY A 152 11.29 5.48 -3.21
CA GLY A 152 9.90 5.08 -3.25
C GLY A 152 9.30 5.46 -4.59
N THR A 153 8.30 4.71 -5.03
CA THR A 153 7.45 5.20 -6.12
C THR A 153 6.52 6.25 -5.53
N THR A 154 6.68 7.51 -5.95
CA THR A 154 6.00 8.70 -5.41
C THR A 154 4.49 8.53 -5.22
N ALA A 155 3.85 7.73 -6.08
CA ALA A 155 2.42 7.44 -6.02
C ALA A 155 1.95 6.64 -4.79
N TYR A 156 2.83 5.90 -4.10
CA TYR A 156 2.51 5.11 -2.88
C TYR A 156 3.07 5.73 -1.60
N MET A 157 3.87 6.79 -1.75
CA MET A 157 4.59 7.44 -0.66
C MET A 157 3.62 8.11 0.30
N ALA A 158 3.82 7.88 1.60
CA ALA A 158 3.02 8.52 2.64
C ALA A 158 3.33 10.03 2.71
N PRO A 159 2.33 10.89 3.01
CA PRO A 159 2.48 12.34 3.07
C PRO A 159 3.68 12.82 3.88
N GLU A 160 3.92 12.24 5.05
CA GLU A 160 5.00 12.62 5.96
C GLU A 160 6.41 12.37 5.39
N MET A 161 6.56 11.40 4.47
CA MET A 161 7.86 11.16 3.83
C MET A 161 8.25 12.29 2.88
N PHE A 162 7.29 13.01 2.28
CA PHE A 162 7.57 14.20 1.49
C PHE A 162 8.07 15.37 2.32
N ASP A 163 7.75 15.37 3.61
CA ASP A 163 8.15 16.40 4.56
C ASP A 163 9.52 16.06 5.21
N GLY A 164 10.21 15.04 4.69
CA GLY A 164 11.55 14.62 5.11
C GLY A 164 11.58 13.62 6.26
N GLU A 165 10.43 13.12 6.72
CA GLU A 165 10.41 12.07 7.74
C GLU A 165 11.00 10.77 7.20
N ALA A 166 11.80 10.08 8.03
CA ALA A 166 12.49 8.85 7.65
C ALA A 166 11.55 7.63 7.41
N GLY A 167 10.25 7.78 7.69
CA GLY A 167 9.25 6.72 7.62
C GLY A 167 9.19 5.85 8.88
N ASN A 168 7.99 5.41 9.23
CA ASN A 168 7.68 4.57 10.39
C ASN A 168 6.63 3.51 10.02
N GLU A 169 6.09 2.77 11.00
CA GLU A 169 5.07 1.74 10.73
C GLU A 169 3.80 2.32 10.06
N ALA A 170 3.40 3.53 10.44
CA ALA A 170 2.24 4.22 9.86
C ALA A 170 2.45 4.59 8.38
N THR A 171 3.70 4.80 7.96
CA THR A 171 4.08 4.98 6.56
C THR A 171 3.79 3.72 5.74
N ASP A 172 4.17 2.55 6.25
CA ASP A 172 3.89 1.27 5.57
C ASP A 172 2.38 1.00 5.52
N ILE A 173 1.63 1.36 6.57
CA ILE A 173 0.15 1.23 6.60
C ILE A 173 -0.48 2.06 5.49
N TYR A 174 -0.02 3.29 5.29
CA TYR A 174 -0.47 4.14 4.19
C TYR A 174 -0.17 3.53 2.82
N ALA A 175 1.07 3.09 2.60
CA ALA A 175 1.50 2.50 1.33
C ALA A 175 0.70 1.22 1.00
N LEU A 176 0.42 0.39 2.00
CA LEU A 176 -0.46 -0.77 1.88
C LEU A 176 -1.90 -0.36 1.54
N GLY A 177 -2.44 0.65 2.22
CA GLY A 177 -3.76 1.21 1.95
C GLY A 177 -3.91 1.70 0.51
N VAL A 178 -2.92 2.46 0.01
CA VAL A 178 -2.88 2.93 -1.39
C VAL A 178 -2.79 1.75 -2.36
N THR A 179 -1.92 0.78 -2.07
CA THR A 179 -1.77 -0.46 -2.87
C THR A 179 -3.09 -1.18 -3.00
N MET A 180 -3.81 -1.39 -1.90
CA MET A 180 -5.09 -2.09 -1.91
C MET A 180 -6.22 -1.27 -2.54
N PHE A 181 -6.26 0.05 -2.30
CA PHE A 181 -7.22 0.93 -2.98
C PHE A 181 -7.08 0.84 -4.50
N ARG A 182 -5.84 0.93 -5.01
CA ARG A 182 -5.56 0.74 -6.43
C ARG A 182 -5.89 -0.67 -6.90
N ALA A 183 -5.64 -1.69 -6.08
CA ALA A 183 -5.97 -3.06 -6.45
C ALA A 183 -7.48 -3.28 -6.68
N PHE A 184 -8.32 -2.63 -5.87
CA PHE A 184 -9.77 -2.72 -6.02
C PHE A 184 -10.34 -1.83 -7.13
N THR A 185 -9.72 -0.69 -7.41
CA THR A 185 -10.32 0.34 -8.28
C THR A 185 -9.61 0.52 -9.63
N GLY A 186 -8.31 0.24 -9.67
CA GLY A 186 -7.40 0.63 -10.75
C GLY A 186 -6.89 2.07 -10.63
N GLU A 187 -7.36 2.84 -9.65
CA GLU A 187 -7.08 4.27 -9.47
C GLU A 187 -6.38 4.54 -8.13
N PHE A 188 -5.79 5.73 -7.97
CA PHE A 188 -5.20 6.15 -6.70
C PHE A 188 -6.19 6.94 -5.83
N PRO A 189 -6.13 6.83 -4.49
CA PRO A 189 -7.07 7.52 -3.60
C PRO A 189 -6.99 9.04 -3.75
N TYR A 190 -5.80 9.63 -3.91
CA TYR A 190 -5.61 11.08 -4.02
C TYR A 190 -5.25 11.55 -5.45
N GLY A 191 -5.54 10.72 -6.46
CA GLY A 191 -5.07 10.93 -7.84
C GLY A 191 -3.59 10.59 -8.02
N ASN A 192 -3.13 10.54 -9.27
CA ASN A 192 -1.78 10.11 -9.61
C ASN A 192 -0.83 11.33 -9.70
N ALA A 193 0.33 11.27 -9.03
CA ALA A 193 1.27 12.39 -8.91
C ALA A 193 2.12 12.65 -10.18
N ASP A 194 1.97 11.81 -11.20
CA ASP A 194 2.82 11.80 -12.40
C ASP A 194 2.75 13.07 -13.27
N ALA A 195 1.91 14.05 -12.93
CA ALA A 195 1.77 15.29 -13.70
C ALA A 195 2.49 16.52 -13.11
N THR A 196 2.47 16.81 -11.81
CA THR A 196 2.96 18.14 -11.31
C THR A 196 3.32 18.29 -9.81
N GLY A 197 3.30 17.24 -8.98
CA GLY A 197 3.70 17.40 -7.57
C GLY A 197 2.84 16.62 -6.58
N LEU A 198 2.99 16.98 -5.29
CA LEU A 198 2.33 16.33 -4.15
C LEU A 198 0.86 16.00 -4.45
N PRO A 199 0.38 14.78 -4.11
CA PRO A 199 -1.03 14.44 -4.25
C PRO A 199 -1.88 15.50 -3.54
N ARG A 200 -3.02 15.90 -4.15
CA ARG A 200 -3.96 16.81 -3.49
C ARG A 200 -4.43 16.14 -2.19
N ARG A 201 -3.88 16.59 -1.06
CA ARG A 201 -4.08 16.00 0.28
C ARG A 201 -5.50 16.24 0.83
N ASP A 202 -6.33 16.99 0.12
CA ASP A 202 -7.54 17.59 0.70
C ASP A 202 -8.69 16.58 0.84
N ARG A 203 -8.81 15.60 -0.07
CA ARG A 203 -9.88 14.60 0.00
C ARG A 203 -9.60 13.35 -0.85
N PRO A 204 -9.61 12.13 -0.26
CA PRO A 204 -9.51 10.92 -1.05
C PRO A 204 -10.78 10.67 -1.86
N THR A 205 -10.60 10.08 -3.03
CA THR A 205 -11.67 9.56 -3.89
C THR A 205 -12.39 8.44 -3.13
N PRO A 206 -13.71 8.55 -2.90
CA PRO A 206 -14.45 7.50 -2.21
C PRO A 206 -14.40 6.18 -2.98
N LEU A 207 -14.10 5.07 -2.30
CA LEU A 207 -14.11 3.74 -2.92
C LEU A 207 -15.45 3.46 -3.61
N SER A 208 -16.56 3.84 -2.97
CA SER A 208 -17.92 3.63 -3.46
C SER A 208 -18.25 4.37 -4.76
N SER A 209 -17.50 5.43 -5.13
CA SER A 209 -17.73 6.10 -6.43
C SER A 209 -17.12 5.33 -7.60
N LEU A 210 -16.10 4.51 -7.34
CA LEU A 210 -15.43 3.69 -8.37
C LEU A 210 -15.90 2.23 -8.36
N ARG A 211 -16.24 1.71 -7.17
CA ARG A 211 -16.68 0.33 -6.92
C ARG A 211 -17.89 0.31 -5.98
N PRO A 212 -19.08 0.71 -6.45
CA PRO A 212 -20.31 0.71 -5.65
C PRO A 212 -20.78 -0.69 -5.25
N ASP A 213 -20.24 -1.73 -5.89
CA ASP A 213 -20.47 -3.15 -5.57
C ASP A 213 -19.71 -3.61 -4.30
N LEU A 214 -18.68 -2.86 -3.87
CA LEU A 214 -17.91 -3.18 -2.67
C LEU A 214 -18.58 -2.63 -1.40
N PRO A 215 -18.43 -3.32 -0.26
CA PRO A 215 -19.14 -2.97 0.97
C PRO A 215 -18.55 -1.71 1.63
N ALA A 216 -19.40 -0.96 2.33
CA ALA A 216 -19.03 0.30 2.99
C ALA A 216 -17.92 0.13 4.06
N TRP A 217 -17.86 -1.03 4.72
CA TRP A 217 -16.81 -1.30 5.70
C TRP A 217 -15.42 -1.32 5.07
N LEU A 218 -15.28 -1.79 3.82
CA LEU A 218 -14.00 -1.80 3.13
C LEU A 218 -13.55 -0.38 2.81
N GLN A 219 -14.50 0.51 2.45
CA GLN A 219 -14.21 1.93 2.27
C GLN A 219 -13.72 2.56 3.58
N ALA A 220 -14.38 2.27 4.71
CA ALA A 220 -13.93 2.78 6.01
C ALA A 220 -12.53 2.26 6.35
N ALA A 221 -12.29 0.97 6.11
CA ALA A 221 -11.02 0.33 6.44
C ALA A 221 -9.85 0.92 5.62
N LEU A 222 -10.00 1.00 4.31
CA LEU A 222 -8.99 1.60 3.42
C LEU A 222 -8.87 3.10 3.63
N GLY A 223 -9.99 3.79 3.87
CA GLY A 223 -10.01 5.24 4.14
C GLY A 223 -9.20 5.61 5.37
N ARG A 224 -9.31 4.82 6.45
CA ARG A 224 -8.48 4.99 7.66
C ARG A 224 -7.00 4.70 7.39
N ALA A 225 -6.69 3.65 6.61
CA ALA A 225 -5.30 3.32 6.28
C ALA A 225 -4.61 4.43 5.46
N VAL A 226 -5.34 5.09 4.55
CA VAL A 226 -4.82 6.18 3.70
C VAL A 226 -5.08 7.58 4.27
N ALA A 227 -5.39 7.70 5.56
CA ALA A 227 -5.55 9.01 6.21
C ALA A 227 -4.26 9.84 6.04
N THR A 228 -4.41 11.15 5.79
CA THR A 228 -3.25 12.02 5.57
C THR A 228 -2.44 12.20 6.84
N ASP A 229 -3.11 12.41 7.97
CA ASP A 229 -2.50 12.38 9.30
C ASP A 229 -2.16 10.92 9.70
N ALA A 230 -0.90 10.66 10.02
CA ALA A 230 -0.43 9.36 10.47
C ALA A 230 -1.09 8.91 11.77
N ALA A 231 -1.49 9.85 12.66
CA ALA A 231 -2.14 9.54 13.92
C ALA A 231 -3.58 9.04 13.77
N GLU A 232 -4.24 9.33 12.63
CA GLU A 232 -5.59 8.85 12.32
C GLU A 232 -5.60 7.43 11.73
N ARG A 233 -4.42 6.89 11.36
CA ARG A 233 -4.29 5.56 10.77
C ARG A 233 -4.45 4.45 11.83
N TYR A 234 -4.23 3.21 11.42
CA TYR A 234 -4.17 2.09 12.35
C TYR A 234 -2.93 2.20 13.22
N ARG A 235 -3.03 1.73 14.46
CA ARG A 235 -1.92 1.72 15.41
C ARG A 235 -0.77 0.86 14.90
N ASP A 236 -1.11 -0.28 14.30
CA ASP A 236 -0.16 -1.26 13.79
C ASP A 236 -0.78 -2.09 12.64
N MET A 237 0.06 -2.83 11.93
CA MET A 237 -0.37 -3.71 10.82
C MET A 237 -1.29 -4.85 11.26
N ALA A 238 -1.23 -5.27 12.54
CA ALA A 238 -2.07 -6.35 13.04
C ALA A 238 -3.51 -5.87 13.24
N GLU A 239 -3.71 -4.63 13.72
CA GLU A 239 -5.04 -4.00 13.82
C GLU A 239 -5.71 -3.92 12.44
N PHE A 240 -4.97 -3.49 11.41
CA PHE A 240 -5.51 -3.45 10.04
C PHE A 240 -5.84 -4.85 9.52
N ALA A 241 -4.99 -5.85 9.77
CA ALA A 241 -5.27 -7.23 9.36
C ALA A 241 -6.54 -7.78 10.03
N VAL A 242 -6.72 -7.53 11.33
CA VAL A 242 -7.92 -7.92 12.08
C VAL A 242 -9.17 -7.24 11.52
N GLU A 243 -9.10 -5.95 11.19
CA GLU A 243 -10.22 -5.23 10.57
C GLU A 243 -10.63 -5.85 9.23
N MET A 244 -9.63 -6.19 8.39
CA MET A 244 -9.86 -6.87 7.13
C MET A 244 -10.41 -8.30 7.32
N GLU A 245 -10.01 -9.00 8.39
CA GLU A 245 -10.52 -10.33 8.75
C GLU A 245 -11.96 -10.27 9.29
N ALA A 246 -12.28 -9.33 10.16
CA ALA A 246 -13.61 -9.17 10.73
C ALA A 246 -14.65 -8.70 9.69
N GLY A 247 -14.21 -7.87 8.73
CA GLY A 247 -15.03 -7.38 7.63
C GLY A 247 -16.32 -6.70 8.15
N PRO A 248 -17.52 -7.16 7.73
CA PRO A 248 -18.77 -6.52 8.12
C PRO A 248 -19.06 -6.56 9.63
N ALA A 249 -18.43 -7.45 10.40
CA ALA A 249 -18.63 -7.53 11.85
C ALA A 249 -17.97 -6.39 12.62
N SER A 250 -16.90 -5.79 12.08
CA SER A 250 -16.22 -4.62 12.67
C SER A 250 -16.81 -3.29 12.22
N ALA A 251 -17.69 -3.28 11.22
CA ALA A 251 -18.21 -2.05 10.65
C ALA A 251 -18.95 -1.23 11.72
N PRO A 252 -18.54 0.02 12.02
CA PRO A 252 -19.44 0.92 12.72
C PRO A 252 -20.74 1.00 11.90
N PRO A 253 -21.93 1.00 12.53
CA PRO A 253 -23.19 1.04 11.81
C PRO A 253 -23.10 2.18 10.82
N ALA A 254 -23.30 1.87 9.52
CA ALA A 254 -23.07 2.80 8.42
C ALA A 254 -23.54 4.19 8.83
N MET A 255 -22.62 5.16 8.91
CA MET A 255 -23.00 6.55 9.16
C MET A 255 -23.95 6.93 8.02
N GLN A 256 -25.25 6.80 8.30
CA GLN A 256 -26.29 7.16 7.36
C GLN A 256 -26.02 8.62 7.07
N ARG A 257 -25.68 8.94 5.80
CA ARG A 257 -25.65 10.33 5.36
C ARG A 257 -26.92 10.98 5.91
N PRO A 258 -26.84 12.09 6.66
CA PRO A 258 -28.03 12.73 7.15
C PRO A 258 -28.88 13.05 5.93
N ARG A 259 -29.99 12.31 5.75
CA ARG A 259 -30.89 12.49 4.61
C ARG A 259 -31.18 13.98 4.49
N THR A 260 -31.04 14.55 3.31
CA THR A 260 -31.33 15.97 3.09
C THR A 260 -32.80 16.26 3.41
N LEU A 261 -33.18 17.51 3.69
CA LEU A 261 -34.58 17.85 3.97
C LEU A 261 -35.51 17.42 2.81
N TYR A 262 -35.01 17.48 1.57
CA TYR A 262 -35.70 16.98 0.38
C TYR A 262 -35.96 15.47 0.44
N GLU A 263 -34.95 14.67 0.80
CA GLU A 263 -35.08 13.21 0.92
C GLU A 263 -35.91 12.78 2.13
N ARG A 264 -35.92 13.58 3.20
CA ARG A 264 -36.71 13.28 4.42
C ARG A 264 -38.19 13.60 4.24
N ASN A 265 -38.50 14.74 3.61
CA ASN A 265 -39.86 15.21 3.48
C ASN A 265 -39.98 16.16 2.26
N PRO A 266 -40.16 15.60 1.05
CA PRO A 266 -40.12 16.38 -0.19
C PRO A 266 -41.22 17.44 -0.23
N THR A 267 -42.39 17.17 0.36
CA THR A 267 -43.51 18.13 0.41
C THR A 267 -43.19 19.32 1.30
N ARG A 268 -42.61 19.13 2.49
CA ARG A 268 -42.19 20.25 3.36
C ARG A 268 -41.08 21.09 2.75
N PHE A 269 -40.15 20.46 2.04
CA PHE A 269 -39.10 21.18 1.31
C PHE A 269 -39.72 22.14 0.27
N TRP A 270 -40.63 21.63 -0.57
CA TRP A 270 -41.31 22.46 -1.57
C TRP A 270 -42.23 23.52 -0.97
N GLN A 271 -42.89 23.24 0.16
CA GLN A 271 -43.66 24.25 0.91
C GLN A 271 -42.76 25.40 1.41
N GLY A 272 -41.56 25.09 1.92
CA GLY A 272 -40.60 26.11 2.36
C GLY A 272 -40.08 26.97 1.20
N VAL A 273 -39.73 26.33 0.08
CA VAL A 273 -39.32 27.04 -1.15
C VAL A 273 -40.44 27.95 -1.65
N ALA A 274 -41.68 27.46 -1.71
CA ALA A 274 -42.84 28.25 -2.12
C ALA A 274 -43.11 29.44 -1.20
N ALA A 275 -43.00 29.26 0.13
CA ALA A 275 -43.16 30.34 1.10
C ALA A 275 -42.09 31.43 0.96
N LEU A 276 -40.83 31.03 0.74
CA LEU A 276 -39.72 31.96 0.48
C LEU A 276 -39.94 32.78 -0.80
N LEU A 277 -40.38 32.12 -1.87
CA LEU A 277 -40.70 32.80 -3.14
C LEU A 277 -41.90 33.74 -2.99
N ALA A 278 -42.94 33.34 -2.26
CA ALA A 278 -44.09 34.19 -1.97
C ALA A 278 -43.73 35.42 -1.13
N LEU A 279 -42.84 35.25 -0.13
CA LEU A 279 -42.33 36.36 0.67
C LEU A 279 -41.48 37.32 -0.17
N ALA A 280 -40.60 36.78 -1.02
CA ALA A 280 -39.80 37.60 -1.94
C ALA A 280 -40.70 38.40 -2.89
N LEU A 281 -41.75 37.78 -3.42
CA LEU A 281 -42.75 38.45 -4.25
C LEU A 281 -43.46 39.59 -3.48
N LEU A 282 -43.92 39.32 -2.26
CA LEU A 282 -44.52 40.33 -1.38
C LEU A 282 -43.57 41.50 -1.12
N VAL A 283 -42.30 41.23 -0.81
CA VAL A 283 -41.29 42.27 -0.61
C VAL A 283 -41.09 43.09 -1.89
N THR A 284 -41.07 42.47 -3.08
CA THR A 284 -40.96 43.21 -4.34
C THR A 284 -42.19 44.06 -4.65
N LEU A 285 -43.38 43.59 -4.29
CA LEU A 285 -44.63 44.34 -4.48
C LEU A 285 -44.76 45.51 -3.50
N LEU A 286 -44.28 45.34 -2.25
CA LEU A 286 -44.27 46.39 -1.23
C LEU A 286 -43.17 47.44 -1.44
N ARG A 287 -42.18 47.15 -2.29
CA ARG A 287 -41.12 48.08 -2.70
C ARG A 287 -41.42 48.82 -4.02
N ARG A 288 -42.58 48.56 -4.62
CA ARG A 288 -43.14 49.38 -5.71
C ARG A 288 -44.08 50.42 -5.15
#